data_AF-A0A2A2T358-F1
#
_entry.id   AF-A0A2A2T358-F1
#
_cell.length_a   1.000
_cell.length_b   1.000
_cell.length_c   1.000
_cell.angle_alpha   90.00
_cell.angle_beta   90.00
_cell.angle_gamma   90.00
#
_symmetry.space_group_name_H-M   'P 1'
#
loop_
_entity.id
_entity.type
_entity.pdbx_description
1 polymer ?
#
loop_
_entity_poly.entity_id
_entity_poly.type
_entity_poly.pdbx_seq_one_letter_code
_entity_poly.pdbx_strand_id
1 'polypeptide(L)'
;MPMKPLNCQRPKGLAPQALRWRPAVLALLASPLLALAQQPEPEPQQAQPPLYTEDYGRCLERADAVNAEIIDCMAKELAVQDGRLNTHYQALRAQLSAQRKEQLKQAQRLWLQYRDAHCEFLFDPNGGTITRLLANDCTLRETALRAQELQGLAETGLFEDVSSSPAQEAQPGASANTANTANTANAAGAVQKAAQPDEAGWPALLQQLRQRAQAQSAAGR
;
A
#
# COMPACT_ATOMS: atom_id res chain seq x y z
N MET A 1 -16.24 38.75 27.66
CA MET A 1 -16.79 39.55 26.54
C MET A 1 -17.71 38.64 25.73
N PRO A 2 -19.01 38.94 25.57
CA PRO A 2 -19.90 38.07 24.80
C PRO A 2 -19.77 38.35 23.29
N MET A 3 -19.48 37.30 22.52
CA MET A 3 -19.48 37.31 21.05
C MET A 3 -20.91 37.44 20.52
N LYS A 4 -21.09 38.31 19.52
CA LYS A 4 -22.39 38.62 18.89
C LYS A 4 -22.65 37.63 17.73
N PRO A 5 -23.88 37.13 17.54
CA PRO A 5 -24.17 36.20 16.45
C PRO A 5 -24.14 36.91 15.09
N LEU A 6 -23.55 36.26 14.09
CA LEU A 6 -23.55 36.72 12.70
C LEU A 6 -24.91 36.43 12.05
N ASN A 7 -25.53 37.49 11.53
CA ASN A 7 -26.81 37.47 10.84
C ASN A 7 -26.58 37.30 9.33
N CYS A 8 -26.88 36.12 8.78
CA CYS A 8 -26.86 35.89 7.34
C CYS A 8 -28.18 36.36 6.70
N GLN A 9 -28.23 37.62 6.26
CA GLN A 9 -29.30 38.09 5.38
C GLN A 9 -28.95 37.78 3.92
N ARG A 10 -29.86 37.08 3.24
CA ARG A 10 -29.80 36.78 1.81
C ARG A 10 -30.06 38.08 1.02
N PRO A 11 -29.20 38.46 0.04
CA PRO A 11 -29.44 39.67 -0.75
C PRO A 11 -30.72 39.51 -1.57
N LYS A 12 -31.66 40.45 -1.41
CA LYS A 12 -32.86 40.57 -2.24
C LYS A 12 -32.46 41.23 -3.56
N GLY A 13 -32.51 40.48 -4.67
CA GLY A 13 -32.38 41.10 -5.99
C GLY A 13 -31.75 40.25 -7.09
N LEU A 14 -32.28 39.06 -7.37
CA LEU A 14 -32.25 38.51 -8.72
C LEU A 14 -33.66 38.07 -9.08
N ALA A 15 -34.31 38.86 -9.94
CA ALA A 15 -35.61 38.52 -10.51
C ALA A 15 -35.44 37.32 -11.47
N PRO A 16 -36.37 36.36 -11.49
CA PRO A 16 -36.37 35.29 -12.48
C PRO A 16 -36.72 35.91 -13.83
N GLN A 17 -35.83 35.75 -14.81
CA GLN A 17 -36.08 36.19 -16.16
C GLN A 17 -37.19 35.31 -16.74
N ALA A 18 -38.37 35.91 -16.91
CA ALA A 18 -39.54 35.27 -17.50
C ALA A 18 -39.26 34.97 -18.98
N LEU A 19 -38.89 33.72 -19.30
CA LEU A 19 -38.97 33.24 -20.67
C LEU A 19 -40.46 33.03 -21.01
N ARG A 20 -40.92 33.88 -21.92
CA ARG A 20 -42.29 33.99 -22.42
C ARG A 20 -42.62 32.76 -23.26
N TRP A 21 -43.69 32.05 -22.89
CA TRP A 21 -44.26 30.95 -23.65
C TRP A 21 -44.90 31.47 -24.95
N ARG A 22 -44.52 30.94 -26.12
CA ARG A 22 -45.27 31.08 -27.38
C ARG A 22 -46.00 29.76 -27.64
N PRO A 23 -47.34 29.72 -27.74
CA PRO A 23 -48.05 28.49 -28.04
C PRO A 23 -48.12 28.22 -29.55
N ALA A 24 -48.17 26.92 -29.87
CA ALA A 24 -48.65 26.30 -31.11
C ALA A 24 -47.80 26.45 -32.39
N VAL A 25 -46.92 25.47 -32.62
CA VAL A 25 -46.87 24.73 -33.90
C VAL A 25 -46.73 23.25 -33.55
N LEU A 26 -47.81 22.49 -33.75
CA LEU A 26 -47.81 21.02 -33.73
C LEU A 26 -47.05 20.52 -34.95
N ALA A 27 -45.81 20.08 -34.74
CA ALA A 27 -45.07 19.26 -35.71
C ALA A 27 -44.74 17.92 -35.04
N LEU A 28 -45.44 16.89 -35.49
CA LEU A 28 -45.22 15.48 -35.18
C LEU A 28 -43.80 15.08 -35.59
N LEU A 29 -42.88 15.01 -34.62
CA LEU A 29 -41.65 14.21 -34.72
C LEU A 29 -41.53 13.44 -33.41
N ALA A 30 -41.73 12.12 -33.50
CA ALA A 30 -41.41 11.19 -32.44
C ALA A 30 -39.89 11.18 -32.23
N SER A 31 -39.43 11.87 -31.19
CA SER A 31 -38.06 11.75 -30.67
C SER A 31 -38.14 11.38 -29.19
N PRO A 32 -37.63 10.20 -28.79
CA PRO A 32 -37.59 9.82 -27.39
C PRO A 32 -36.43 10.58 -26.74
N LEU A 33 -36.70 11.75 -26.17
CA LEU A 33 -35.76 12.44 -25.29
C LEU A 33 -36.06 12.07 -23.84
N LEU A 34 -35.94 10.77 -23.54
CA LEU A 34 -35.68 10.24 -22.20
C LEU A 34 -34.34 9.49 -22.26
N ALA A 35 -33.24 10.24 -22.34
CA ALA A 35 -31.89 9.71 -22.23
C ALA A 35 -31.08 10.51 -21.18
N LEU A 36 -31.71 10.83 -20.04
CA LEU A 36 -31.05 11.41 -18.87
C LEU A 36 -31.35 10.56 -17.63
N ALA A 37 -30.91 9.31 -17.62
CA ALA A 37 -30.88 8.49 -16.41
C ALA A 37 -29.88 7.32 -16.39
N GLN A 38 -29.06 7.08 -17.42
CA GLN A 38 -27.86 6.24 -17.22
C GLN A 38 -26.73 7.08 -16.63
N GLN A 39 -26.81 7.37 -15.34
CA GLN A 39 -25.56 7.45 -14.59
C GLN A 39 -24.98 6.02 -14.60
N PRO A 40 -23.69 5.81 -14.92
CA PRO A 40 -23.09 4.50 -14.72
C PRO A 40 -23.35 4.10 -13.27
N GLU A 41 -23.99 2.96 -13.05
CA GLU A 41 -24.05 2.36 -11.72
C GLU A 41 -22.60 2.29 -11.21
N PRO A 42 -22.33 2.67 -9.95
CA PRO A 42 -21.01 2.43 -9.40
C PRO A 42 -20.72 0.95 -9.58
N GLU A 43 -19.71 0.61 -10.38
CA GLU A 43 -19.28 -0.78 -10.54
C GLU A 43 -19.13 -1.36 -9.12
N PRO A 44 -19.61 -2.59 -8.88
CA PRO A 44 -19.42 -3.22 -7.58
C PRO A 44 -17.93 -3.21 -7.30
N GLN A 45 -17.51 -2.30 -6.43
CA GLN A 45 -16.13 -2.18 -6.02
C GLN A 45 -15.77 -3.56 -5.49
N GLN A 46 -14.89 -4.27 -6.19
CA GLN A 46 -14.43 -5.57 -5.73
C GLN A 46 -13.90 -5.37 -4.32
N ALA A 47 -14.66 -5.83 -3.32
CA ALA A 47 -14.33 -5.61 -1.94
C ALA A 47 -13.01 -6.35 -1.70
N GLN A 48 -11.93 -5.61 -1.50
CA GLN A 48 -10.68 -6.23 -1.08
C GLN A 48 -10.96 -6.98 0.22
N PRO A 49 -10.36 -8.16 0.42
CA PRO A 49 -10.56 -8.91 1.64
C PRO A 49 -10.23 -8.01 2.83
N PRO A 50 -11.03 -8.05 3.91
CA PRO A 50 -10.83 -7.17 5.05
C PRO A 50 -9.41 -7.36 5.62
N LEU A 51 -8.74 -6.24 5.87
CA LEU A 51 -7.35 -6.25 6.34
C LEU A 51 -7.22 -6.88 7.75
N TYR A 52 -8.26 -6.67 8.57
CA TYR A 52 -8.37 -7.11 9.95
C TYR A 52 -9.43 -8.20 10.13
N THR A 53 -9.35 -8.91 11.25
CA THR A 53 -10.32 -9.94 11.59
C THR A 53 -11.70 -9.37 11.93
N GLU A 54 -12.74 -10.19 11.79
CA GLU A 54 -14.07 -9.86 12.31
C GLU A 54 -14.07 -9.71 13.84
N ASP A 55 -13.21 -10.46 14.54
CA ASP A 55 -13.03 -10.39 15.99
C ASP A 55 -12.56 -9.00 16.43
N TYR A 56 -11.66 -8.37 15.66
CA TYR A 56 -11.26 -6.99 15.88
C TYR A 56 -12.44 -6.03 15.74
N GLY A 57 -13.24 -6.18 14.68
CA GLY A 57 -14.47 -5.38 14.49
C GLY A 57 -15.43 -5.49 15.67
N ARG A 58 -15.72 -6.71 16.12
CA ARG A 58 -16.57 -6.95 17.30
C ARG A 58 -15.96 -6.44 18.61
N CYS A 59 -14.63 -6.39 18.70
CA CYS A 59 -13.95 -5.81 19.86
C CYS A 59 -14.16 -4.29 19.90
N LEU A 60 -13.97 -3.60 18.76
CA LEU A 60 -14.17 -2.16 18.65
C LEU A 60 -15.62 -1.74 18.96
N GLU A 61 -16.61 -2.51 18.51
CA GLU A 61 -18.03 -2.26 18.83
C GLU A 61 -18.32 -2.28 20.34
N ARG A 62 -17.57 -3.06 21.12
CA ARG A 62 -17.74 -3.17 22.57
C ARG A 62 -16.96 -2.13 23.36
N ALA A 63 -15.96 -1.50 22.74
CA ALA A 63 -15.01 -0.61 23.41
C ALA A 63 -15.58 0.79 23.78
N ASP A 64 -16.85 1.05 23.48
CA ASP A 64 -17.61 2.29 23.79
C ASP A 64 -16.83 3.62 23.64
N ALA A 65 -16.01 3.72 22.58
CA ALA A 65 -15.11 4.85 22.31
C ALA A 65 -14.06 5.17 23.41
N VAL A 66 -13.79 4.22 24.30
CA VAL A 66 -12.75 4.33 25.33
C VAL A 66 -11.40 3.98 24.72
N ASN A 67 -10.50 4.96 24.60
CA ASN A 67 -9.18 4.78 23.96
C ASN A 67 -8.38 3.61 24.56
N ALA A 68 -8.48 3.34 25.85
CA ALA A 68 -7.78 2.22 26.48
C ALA A 68 -8.30 0.86 25.97
N GLU A 69 -9.61 0.68 25.88
CA GLU A 69 -10.24 -0.55 25.38
C GLU A 69 -9.99 -0.74 23.88
N ILE A 70 -9.99 0.35 23.11
CA ILE A 70 -9.60 0.32 21.69
C ILE A 70 -8.15 -0.13 21.53
N ILE A 71 -7.23 0.39 22.35
CA ILE A 71 -5.82 -0.02 22.33
C ILE A 71 -5.68 -1.52 22.68
N ASP A 72 -6.46 -2.02 23.64
CA ASP A 72 -6.48 -3.45 23.96
C ASP A 72 -7.00 -4.31 22.78
N CYS A 73 -8.00 -3.83 22.05
CA CYS A 73 -8.45 -4.47 20.81
C CYS A 73 -7.35 -4.47 19.75
N MET A 74 -6.65 -3.33 19.56
CA MET A 74 -5.54 -3.22 18.62
C MET A 74 -4.39 -4.16 18.98
N ALA A 75 -4.05 -4.30 20.26
CA ALA A 75 -2.98 -5.20 20.72
C ALA A 75 -3.31 -6.68 20.44
N LYS A 76 -4.57 -7.09 20.64
CA LYS A 76 -5.03 -8.44 20.31
C LYS A 76 -4.98 -8.70 18.81
N GLU A 77 -5.47 -7.75 18.01
CA GLU A 77 -5.42 -7.87 16.56
C GLU A 77 -3.97 -7.86 16.05
N LEU A 78 -3.10 -7.02 16.60
CA LEU A 78 -1.68 -6.98 16.24
C LEU A 78 -1.02 -8.35 16.43
N ALA A 79 -1.32 -9.07 17.53
CA ALA A 79 -0.80 -10.42 17.74
C ALA A 79 -1.27 -11.41 16.65
N VAL A 80 -2.52 -11.30 16.19
CA VAL A 80 -3.04 -12.10 15.07
C VAL A 80 -2.29 -11.77 13.78
N GLN A 81 -2.10 -10.46 13.52
CA GLN A 81 -1.44 -9.96 12.32
C GLN A 81 0.05 -10.32 12.27
N ASP A 82 0.75 -10.28 13.40
CA ASP A 82 2.13 -10.75 13.53
C ASP A 82 2.24 -12.26 13.27
N GLY A 83 1.28 -13.05 13.76
CA GLY A 83 1.18 -14.48 13.46
C GLY A 83 1.01 -14.74 11.97
N ARG A 84 0.11 -14.00 11.32
CA ARG A 84 -0.13 -14.06 9.86
C ARG A 84 1.13 -13.67 9.09
N LEU A 85 1.78 -12.57 9.46
CA LEU A 85 3.01 -12.08 8.88
C LEU A 85 4.10 -13.15 8.93
N ASN A 86 4.39 -13.71 10.11
CA ASN A 86 5.44 -14.72 10.25
C ASN A 86 5.12 -16.01 9.49
N THR A 87 3.85 -16.41 9.45
CA THR A 87 3.41 -17.58 8.66
C THR A 87 3.76 -17.41 7.18
N HIS A 88 3.37 -16.29 6.57
CA HIS A 88 3.67 -16.04 5.16
C HIS A 88 5.14 -15.73 4.90
N TYR A 89 5.85 -15.12 5.85
CA TYR A 89 7.31 -14.96 5.78
C TYR A 89 8.01 -16.32 5.67
N GLN A 90 7.65 -17.30 6.50
CA GLN A 90 8.26 -18.64 6.42
C GLN A 90 7.84 -19.38 5.15
N ALA A 91 6.56 -19.27 4.74
CA ALA A 91 6.07 -19.88 3.50
C ALA A 91 6.82 -19.35 2.27
N LEU A 92 6.96 -18.03 2.15
CA LEU A 92 7.74 -17.41 1.08
C LEU A 92 9.21 -17.86 1.16
N ARG A 93 9.82 -17.83 2.35
CA ARG A 93 11.21 -18.30 2.51
C ARG A 93 11.41 -19.73 2.04
N ALA A 94 10.46 -20.64 2.23
CA ALA A 94 10.61 -22.02 1.80
C ALA A 94 10.79 -22.15 0.27
N GLN A 95 10.20 -21.23 -0.50
CA GLN A 95 10.22 -21.20 -1.97
C GLN A 95 11.46 -20.50 -2.55
N LEU A 96 12.30 -19.86 -1.73
CA LEU A 96 13.41 -19.04 -2.19
C LEU A 96 14.75 -19.77 -2.18
N SER A 97 15.59 -19.47 -3.19
CA SER A 97 17.02 -19.80 -3.17
C SER A 97 17.75 -19.18 -1.97
N ALA A 98 18.92 -19.70 -1.60
CA ALA A 98 19.69 -19.21 -0.44
C ALA A 98 20.00 -17.70 -0.51
N GLN A 99 20.37 -17.20 -1.69
CA GLN A 99 20.64 -15.78 -1.90
C GLN A 99 19.36 -14.94 -1.72
N ARG A 100 18.23 -15.40 -2.27
CA ARG A 100 16.94 -14.69 -2.16
C ARG A 100 16.41 -14.70 -0.72
N LYS A 101 16.63 -15.78 0.04
CA LYS A 101 16.32 -15.84 1.49
C LYS A 101 17.04 -14.74 2.26
N GLU A 102 18.31 -14.48 1.95
CA GLU A 102 19.08 -13.42 2.63
C GLU A 102 18.56 -12.03 2.28
N GLN A 103 18.22 -11.80 1.00
CA GLN A 103 17.62 -10.55 0.55
C GLN A 103 16.26 -10.28 1.24
N LEU A 104 15.39 -11.29 1.33
CA LEU A 104 14.11 -11.18 2.05
C LEU A 104 14.31 -10.89 3.54
N LYS A 105 15.27 -11.56 4.19
CA LYS A 105 15.61 -11.31 5.61
C LYS A 105 16.07 -9.86 5.81
N GLN A 106 16.91 -9.35 4.92
CA GLN A 106 17.37 -7.95 4.99
C GLN A 106 16.22 -6.97 4.76
N ALA A 107 15.35 -7.22 3.79
CA ALA A 107 14.15 -6.40 3.54
C ALA A 107 13.24 -6.37 4.77
N GLN A 108 12.99 -7.51 5.41
CA GLN A 108 12.15 -7.59 6.61
C GLN A 108 12.74 -6.81 7.79
N ARG A 109 14.07 -6.83 7.99
CA ARG A 109 14.74 -6.05 9.03
C ARG A 109 14.66 -4.54 8.80
N LEU A 110 14.76 -4.10 7.55
CA LEU A 110 14.61 -2.69 7.18
C LEU A 110 13.16 -2.25 7.34
N TRP A 111 12.20 -3.10 6.97
CA TRP A 111 10.79 -2.83 7.19
C TRP A 111 10.46 -2.64 8.68
N LEU A 112 11.01 -3.47 9.57
CA LEU A 112 10.83 -3.28 11.02
C LEU A 112 11.34 -1.91 11.49
N GLN A 113 12.54 -1.50 11.04
CA GLN A 113 13.09 -0.19 11.37
C GLN A 113 12.22 0.96 10.83
N TYR A 114 11.72 0.82 9.59
CA TYR A 114 10.80 1.79 9.01
C TYR A 114 9.51 1.88 9.82
N ARG A 115 8.85 0.75 10.11
CA ARG A 115 7.60 0.69 10.87
C ARG A 115 7.77 1.36 12.22
N ASP A 116 8.80 0.96 12.96
CA ASP A 116 9.02 1.44 14.32
C ASP A 116 9.30 2.95 14.31
N ALA A 117 10.17 3.44 13.42
CA ALA A 117 10.45 4.88 13.29
C ALA A 117 9.24 5.69 12.80
N HIS A 118 8.47 5.17 11.84
CA HIS A 118 7.27 5.82 11.30
C HIS A 118 6.17 5.92 12.36
N CYS A 119 5.91 4.84 13.10
CA CYS A 119 4.85 4.81 14.10
C CYS A 119 5.27 5.52 15.40
N GLU A 120 6.55 5.52 15.77
CA GLU A 120 7.06 6.33 16.88
C GLU A 120 6.91 7.83 16.60
N PHE A 121 7.14 8.27 15.36
CA PHE A 121 6.92 9.67 14.96
C PHE A 121 5.47 10.15 15.20
N LEU A 122 4.48 9.26 15.08
CA LEU A 122 3.07 9.59 15.33
C LEU A 122 2.74 9.72 16.83
N PHE A 123 3.61 9.25 17.71
CA PHE A 123 3.50 9.45 19.14
C PHE A 123 4.12 10.79 19.55
N ASP A 124 3.33 11.87 19.50
CA ASP A 124 3.72 13.14 20.13
C ASP A 124 3.43 13.09 21.65
N PRO A 125 4.44 13.17 22.53
CA PRO A 125 4.25 13.18 23.99
C PRO A 125 3.40 14.34 24.50
N ASN A 126 3.29 15.43 23.72
CA ASN A 126 2.50 16.62 24.05
C ASN A 126 1.10 16.61 23.42
N GLY A 127 0.80 15.65 22.54
CA GLY A 127 -0.47 15.60 21.78
C GLY A 127 -1.62 14.91 22.53
N GLY A 128 -1.47 14.60 23.81
CA GLY A 128 -2.50 13.97 24.62
C GLY A 128 -2.68 12.47 24.34
N THR A 129 -3.81 11.89 24.77
CA THR A 129 -4.03 10.43 24.67
C THR A 129 -4.28 9.94 23.26
N ILE A 130 -4.66 10.81 22.32
CA ILE A 130 -4.96 10.44 20.94
C ILE A 130 -3.70 10.01 20.17
N THR A 131 -2.52 10.56 20.47
CA THR A 131 -1.28 10.21 19.76
C THR A 131 -0.84 8.78 20.06
N ARG A 132 -1.13 8.29 21.28
CA ARG A 132 -0.96 6.88 21.62
C ARG A 132 -1.86 5.99 20.76
N LEU A 133 -3.11 6.39 20.56
CA LEU A 133 -4.04 5.66 19.70
C LEU A 133 -3.52 5.61 18.26
N LEU A 134 -3.06 6.74 17.72
CA LEU A 134 -2.50 6.83 16.36
C LEU A 134 -1.25 5.96 16.16
N ALA A 135 -0.32 5.95 17.12
CA ALA A 135 0.88 5.12 17.06
C ALA A 135 0.56 3.61 17.11
N ASN A 136 -0.42 3.21 17.91
CA ASN A 136 -0.89 1.82 17.98
C ASN A 136 -1.60 1.40 16.69
N ASP A 137 -2.49 2.24 16.15
CA ASP A 137 -3.16 1.98 14.86
C ASP A 137 -2.14 1.86 13.73
N CYS A 138 -1.13 2.74 13.68
CA CYS A 138 -0.04 2.65 12.71
C CYS A 138 0.68 1.30 12.77
N THR A 139 1.07 0.87 13.97
CA THR A 139 1.81 -0.39 14.15
C THR A 139 0.96 -1.58 13.69
N LEU A 140 -0.32 -1.60 14.04
CA LEU A 140 -1.28 -2.61 13.61
C LEU A 140 -1.43 -2.61 12.08
N ARG A 141 -1.71 -1.45 11.48
CA ARG A 141 -1.95 -1.31 10.04
C ARG A 141 -0.75 -1.73 9.21
N GLU A 142 0.44 -1.22 9.54
CA GLU A 142 1.68 -1.55 8.83
C GLU A 142 1.98 -3.05 8.89
N THR A 143 1.75 -3.67 10.06
CA THR A 143 1.93 -5.11 10.25
C THR A 143 0.93 -5.92 9.40
N ALA A 144 -0.34 -5.51 9.38
CA ALA A 144 -1.38 -6.19 8.61
C ALA A 144 -1.14 -6.09 7.09
N LEU A 145 -0.71 -4.91 6.61
CA LEU A 145 -0.34 -4.68 5.21
C LEU A 145 0.88 -5.53 4.82
N ARG A 146 1.89 -5.59 5.67
CA ARG A 146 3.07 -6.43 5.42
C ARG A 146 2.71 -7.92 5.39
N ALA A 147 1.81 -8.36 6.26
CA ALA A 147 1.28 -9.72 6.22
C ALA A 147 0.59 -10.03 4.88
N GLN A 148 -0.24 -9.11 4.38
CA GLN A 148 -0.92 -9.23 3.08
C GLN A 148 0.06 -9.25 1.91
N GLU A 149 1.09 -8.41 1.93
CA GLU A 149 2.14 -8.40 0.90
C GLU A 149 2.89 -9.73 0.85
N LEU A 150 3.33 -10.24 2.02
CA LEU A 150 4.04 -11.52 2.10
C LEU A 150 3.15 -12.69 1.70
N GLN A 151 1.86 -12.64 2.01
CA GLN A 151 0.88 -13.62 1.55
C GLN A 151 0.82 -13.65 0.03
N GLY A 152 0.61 -12.51 -0.62
CA GLY A 152 0.55 -12.44 -2.08
C GLY A 152 1.85 -12.93 -2.74
N LEU A 153 3.00 -12.57 -2.17
CA LEU A 153 4.30 -13.06 -2.66
C LEU A 153 4.47 -14.58 -2.50
N ALA A 154 3.95 -15.17 -1.42
CA ALA A 154 4.01 -16.61 -1.19
C ALA A 154 3.03 -17.41 -2.06
N GLU A 155 1.88 -16.82 -2.40
CA GLU A 155 0.82 -17.49 -3.17
C GLU A 155 1.03 -17.41 -4.68
N THR A 156 1.65 -16.33 -5.17
CA THR A 156 1.82 -16.10 -6.62
C THR A 156 2.87 -17.00 -7.29
N GLY A 157 3.68 -17.74 -6.53
CA GLY A 157 4.68 -18.67 -7.08
C GLY A 157 5.77 -18.00 -7.92
N LEU A 158 5.88 -16.67 -7.90
CA LEU A 158 6.77 -15.86 -8.74
C LEU A 158 8.27 -16.12 -8.51
N PHE A 159 8.62 -16.98 -7.55
CA PHE A 159 9.99 -17.28 -7.17
C PHE A 159 10.37 -18.76 -7.28
N GLU A 160 9.49 -19.63 -7.78
CA GLU A 160 9.94 -20.97 -8.19
C GLU A 160 11.04 -20.82 -9.24
N ASP A 161 12.15 -21.51 -8.99
CA ASP A 161 13.35 -21.39 -9.79
C ASP A 161 13.02 -21.79 -11.24
N VAL A 162 12.96 -20.83 -12.17
CA VAL A 162 13.03 -21.07 -13.63
C VAL A 162 14.35 -21.79 -14.04
N SER A 163 15.16 -22.21 -13.07
CA SER A 163 16.27 -23.16 -13.24
C SER A 163 15.83 -24.63 -13.36
N SER A 164 14.56 -24.99 -13.12
CA SER A 164 14.07 -26.37 -13.31
C SER A 164 13.45 -26.62 -14.69
N SER A 165 13.83 -25.84 -15.70
CA SER A 165 13.63 -26.26 -17.09
C SER A 165 14.46 -27.54 -17.31
N PRO A 166 13.88 -28.68 -17.74
CA PRO A 166 14.66 -29.87 -17.99
C PRO A 166 15.64 -29.57 -19.12
N ALA A 167 16.92 -29.86 -18.86
CA ALA A 167 17.95 -29.88 -19.88
C ALA A 167 17.47 -30.72 -21.07
N GLN A 168 17.07 -30.06 -22.15
CA GLN A 168 16.82 -30.69 -23.44
C GLN A 168 18.19 -30.95 -24.07
N GLU A 169 18.55 -32.24 -24.04
CA GLU A 169 19.51 -32.98 -24.85
C GLU A 169 20.67 -32.21 -25.49
N ALA A 170 21.86 -32.47 -24.96
CA ALA A 170 23.11 -32.22 -25.65
C ALA A 170 23.15 -33.00 -26.98
N GLN A 171 23.13 -32.28 -28.11
CA GLN A 171 23.57 -32.80 -29.39
C GLN A 171 25.08 -32.56 -29.55
N PRO A 172 25.85 -33.56 -30.03
CA PRO A 172 27.29 -33.44 -30.17
C PRO A 172 27.65 -32.66 -31.43
N GLY A 173 28.42 -31.58 -31.28
CA GLY A 173 29.20 -30.99 -32.36
C GLY A 173 28.91 -29.52 -32.65
N ALA A 174 29.57 -28.63 -31.92
CA ALA A 174 30.05 -27.37 -32.49
C ALA A 174 31.23 -26.84 -31.65
N SER A 175 32.29 -26.50 -32.37
CA SER A 175 33.59 -26.07 -31.88
C SER A 175 33.54 -24.81 -31.01
N ALA A 176 34.52 -24.76 -30.10
CA ALA A 176 34.86 -23.69 -29.18
C ALA A 176 34.67 -22.26 -29.71
N ASN A 177 34.16 -21.39 -28.85
CA ASN A 177 34.69 -20.03 -28.69
C ASN A 177 34.72 -19.64 -27.22
N THR A 178 35.92 -19.32 -26.77
CA THR A 178 36.32 -18.72 -25.51
C THR A 178 35.62 -17.37 -25.29
N ALA A 179 35.07 -17.14 -24.09
CA ALA A 179 35.10 -15.89 -23.31
C ALA A 179 33.84 -15.73 -22.43
N ASN A 180 34.09 -15.34 -21.18
CA ASN A 180 33.17 -14.78 -20.17
C ASN A 180 32.77 -15.68 -18.99
N THR A 181 33.77 -16.25 -18.31
CA THR A 181 33.73 -16.34 -16.84
C THR A 181 34.26 -15.05 -16.23
N ALA A 182 33.43 -14.01 -16.23
CA ALA A 182 33.58 -12.85 -15.36
C ALA A 182 32.20 -12.18 -15.21
N ASN A 183 31.77 -11.97 -13.96
CA ASN A 183 30.60 -11.20 -13.51
C ASN A 183 29.27 -11.94 -13.32
N THR A 184 29.19 -12.76 -12.27
CA THR A 184 27.96 -12.90 -11.46
C THR A 184 28.19 -12.75 -9.95
N ALA A 185 29.42 -12.43 -9.52
CA ALA A 185 29.73 -12.13 -8.13
C ALA A 185 29.71 -10.61 -7.86
N ASN A 186 28.56 -9.95 -8.04
CA ASN A 186 28.28 -8.63 -7.43
C ASN A 186 26.80 -8.22 -7.59
N ALA A 187 25.89 -9.00 -7.00
CA ALA A 187 24.54 -8.53 -6.69
C ALA A 187 24.13 -8.86 -5.23
N ALA A 188 25.11 -9.20 -4.39
CA ALA A 188 24.99 -9.05 -2.95
C ALA A 188 25.54 -7.67 -2.61
N GLY A 189 24.78 -6.63 -2.98
CA GLY A 189 25.14 -5.26 -2.69
C GLY A 189 25.41 -5.12 -1.21
N ALA A 190 26.68 -4.88 -0.86
CA ALA A 190 27.07 -4.46 0.46
C ALA A 190 26.16 -3.29 0.85
N VAL A 191 25.35 -3.49 1.89
CA VAL A 191 24.64 -2.41 2.55
C VAL A 191 25.71 -1.54 3.16
N GLN A 192 26.18 -0.56 2.40
CA GLN A 192 26.85 0.59 2.96
C GLN A 192 25.89 1.11 4.01
N LYS A 193 26.35 1.16 5.27
CA LYS A 193 25.66 1.86 6.36
C LYS A 193 25.50 3.31 5.89
N ALA A 194 24.41 3.59 5.20
CA ALA A 194 24.11 4.94 4.76
C ALA A 194 23.91 5.72 6.04
N ALA A 195 24.82 6.64 6.33
CA ALA A 195 24.57 7.67 7.31
C ALA A 195 23.23 8.32 6.92
N GLN A 196 22.31 8.38 7.87
CA GLN A 196 21.03 9.05 7.64
C GLN A 196 21.33 10.47 7.16
N PRO A 197 20.79 10.91 6.01
CA PRO A 197 21.07 12.26 5.52
C PRO A 197 20.57 13.28 6.55
N ASP A 198 21.28 14.40 6.66
CA ASP A 198 20.72 15.60 7.25
C ASP A 198 19.56 16.13 6.36
N GLU A 199 18.76 17.07 6.87
CA GLU A 199 17.60 17.61 6.13
C GLU A 199 17.97 18.17 4.74
N ALA A 200 19.21 18.64 4.56
CA ALA A 200 19.73 19.11 3.28
C ALA A 200 20.00 17.97 2.26
N GLY A 201 20.15 16.73 2.73
CA GLY A 201 20.47 15.55 1.91
C GLY A 201 19.28 14.84 1.27
N TRP A 202 18.03 15.20 1.61
CA TRP A 202 16.83 14.52 1.09
C TRP A 202 16.72 14.49 -0.44
N PRO A 203 16.89 15.60 -1.18
CA PRO A 203 16.81 15.58 -2.64
C PRO A 203 17.84 14.64 -3.28
N ALA A 204 19.08 14.63 -2.76
CA ALA A 204 20.16 13.78 -3.24
C ALA A 204 19.88 12.29 -2.94
N LEU A 205 19.39 11.97 -1.74
CA LEU A 205 18.98 10.60 -1.40
C LEU A 205 17.85 10.12 -2.32
N LEU A 206 16.81 10.93 -2.55
CA LEU A 206 15.70 10.57 -3.43
C LEU A 206 16.18 10.34 -4.87
N GLN A 207 17.11 11.18 -5.36
CA GLN A 207 17.73 10.97 -6.68
C GLN A 207 18.50 9.65 -6.73
N GLN A 208 19.28 9.34 -5.69
CA GLN A 208 20.01 8.07 -5.59
C GLN A 208 19.07 6.86 -5.58
N LEU A 209 17.97 6.91 -4.82
CA LEU A 209 16.98 5.83 -4.77
C LEU A 209 16.31 5.61 -6.13
N ARG A 210 15.97 6.68 -6.86
CA ARG A 210 15.43 6.60 -8.23
C ARG A 210 16.43 5.97 -9.19
N GLN A 211 17.70 6.37 -9.13
CA GLN A 211 18.76 5.78 -9.97
C GLN A 211 18.94 4.29 -9.69
N ARG A 212 18.89 3.86 -8.43
CA ARG A 212 18.93 2.44 -8.06
C ARG A 212 17.75 1.66 -8.63
N ALA A 213 16.53 2.20 -8.54
CA ALA A 213 15.34 1.57 -9.11
C ALA A 213 15.44 1.43 -10.65
N GLN A 214 15.98 2.44 -11.33
CA GLN A 214 16.23 2.41 -12.78
C GLN A 214 17.32 1.40 -13.17
N ALA A 215 18.38 1.26 -12.38
CA ALA A 215 19.43 0.28 -12.62
C ALA A 215 18.90 -1.17 -12.47
N GLN A 216 18.03 -1.41 -11.49
CA GLN A 216 17.40 -2.72 -11.29
C GLN A 216 16.49 -3.12 -12.46
N SER A 217 15.73 -2.19 -13.02
CA SER A 217 14.88 -2.47 -14.19
C SER A 217 15.67 -2.66 -15.48
N ALA A 218 16.88 -2.08 -15.58
CA ALA A 218 17.78 -2.32 -16.71
C ALA A 218 18.44 -3.71 -16.67
N ALA A 219 18.74 -4.24 -15.48
CA ALA A 219 19.39 -5.55 -15.31
C ALA A 219 18.44 -6.76 -15.48
N GLY A 220 17.12 -6.53 -15.50
CA GLY A 220 16.11 -7.56 -15.72
C GLY A 220 15.64 -7.72 -17.18
N ARG A 221 16.28 -7.02 -18.13
CA ARG A 221 16.10 -7.18 -19.58
C ARG A 221 17.30 -7.90 -20.17
#